data_AF-A0A0F6SFB5-F1
#
_entry.id   AF-A0A0F6SFB5-F1
#
_cell.length_a   1.000
_cell.length_b   1.000
_cell.length_c   1.000
_cell.angle_alpha   90.00
_cell.angle_beta   90.00
_cell.angle_gamma   90.00
#
_symmetry.space_group_name_H-M   'P 1'
#
loop_
_entity.id
_entity.type
_entity.pdbx_description
1 polymer ?
#
loop_
_entity_poly.entity_id
_entity_poly.type
_entity_poly.pdbx_seq_one_letter_code
_entity_poly.pdbx_strand_id
1 'polypeptide(L)'
;MVDTPLSTCSVCERSFQVRFRYQVREEHGTFHYFCSQGCQQASLGYSSVGTTATSAAGAGADASGCKCDVCGKGFTLEYPFQVQVKDGAPTHFCTMECRNAARAGVLRVNRAGAPVASGPRRIAVFNHKGGTGKTTTAVNLAAGLAAAGNKVLLVDADGQGNVGASLGIRGEKTLYHVLVHGVNAMDAAVPVDDRLHVLTSNELLAAAELHLATRPNRDRVMRERLGDRVTGYDVVVLDCAPALSLMNQNALVYADSILVPVSCDYLSLVGVKQVLRTLKHVRELLKHDVALLGVLPTFYDVRNKIARDSVSALQDHFGERCLPPIRVNTKLREAPSAKQTIFEYAPDSHGALDYSVLVEHVRRLRGDTRLLDRHEGHTGEVALAAS
;
A
#
# COMPACT_ATOMS: atom_id res chain seq x y z
N MET A 1 -31.83 -14.92 -11.72
CA MET A 1 -30.76 -14.91 -10.70
C MET A 1 -31.28 -14.07 -9.54
N VAL A 2 -31.47 -14.66 -8.36
CA VAL A 2 -31.96 -13.92 -7.19
C VAL A 2 -30.79 -13.13 -6.62
N ASP A 3 -30.87 -11.80 -6.65
CA ASP A 3 -29.88 -10.92 -6.03
C ASP A 3 -29.82 -11.22 -4.53
N THR A 4 -28.67 -11.71 -4.07
CA THR A 4 -28.47 -12.06 -2.66
C THR A 4 -28.07 -10.79 -1.92
N PRO A 5 -28.74 -10.41 -0.81
CA PRO A 5 -28.45 -9.17 -0.10
C PRO A 5 -26.98 -9.12 0.35
N LEU A 6 -26.36 -7.94 0.19
CA LEU A 6 -25.00 -7.68 0.65
C LEU A 6 -24.99 -7.63 2.18
N SER A 7 -23.95 -8.19 2.80
CA SER A 7 -23.71 -8.09 4.24
C SER A 7 -22.53 -7.17 4.52
N THR A 8 -22.52 -6.59 5.72
CA THR A 8 -21.44 -5.68 6.16
C THR A 8 -20.47 -6.44 7.06
N CYS A 9 -19.18 -6.40 6.73
CA CYS A 9 -18.13 -6.99 7.55
C CYS A 9 -18.06 -6.29 8.92
N SER A 10 -18.15 -7.04 10.01
CA SER A 10 -18.16 -6.53 11.38
C SER A 10 -16.81 -5.97 11.86
N VAL A 11 -15.77 -6.02 11.03
CA VAL A 11 -14.40 -5.59 11.39
C VAL A 11 -13.89 -4.46 10.52
N CYS A 12 -14.08 -4.54 9.20
CA CYS A 12 -13.62 -3.52 8.25
C CYS A 12 -14.77 -2.75 7.61
N GLU A 13 -16.01 -3.00 8.02
CA GLU A 13 -17.25 -2.32 7.59
C GLU A 13 -17.52 -2.38 6.07
N ARG A 14 -16.78 -3.23 5.35
CA ARG A 14 -16.95 -3.45 3.92
C ARG A 14 -18.24 -4.22 3.63
N SER A 15 -19.01 -3.73 2.66
CA SER A 15 -20.08 -4.51 2.04
C SER A 15 -19.50 -5.63 1.18
N PHE A 16 -19.88 -6.86 1.45
CA PHE A 16 -19.48 -8.03 0.68
C PHE A 16 -20.66 -8.99 0.54
N GLN A 17 -20.65 -9.76 -0.54
CA GLN A 17 -21.59 -10.86 -0.66
C GLN A 17 -21.08 -12.01 0.18
N VAL A 18 -21.90 -12.48 1.13
CA VAL A 18 -21.62 -13.71 1.86
C VAL A 18 -21.74 -14.86 0.86
N ARG A 19 -20.62 -15.54 0.57
CA ARG A 19 -20.51 -16.59 -0.43
C ARG A 19 -20.73 -17.98 0.18
N PHE A 20 -21.56 -18.09 1.21
CA PHE A 20 -22.04 -19.37 1.79
C PHE A 20 -23.06 -20.07 0.87
N ARG A 21 -22.79 -20.12 -0.44
CA ARG A 21 -23.85 -20.11 -1.46
C ARG A 21 -24.60 -21.43 -1.69
N TYR A 22 -24.38 -22.45 -0.86
CA TYR A 22 -25.22 -23.67 -0.79
C TYR A 22 -24.84 -24.64 0.33
N GLN A 23 -23.65 -24.50 0.91
CA GLN A 23 -23.03 -25.55 1.72
C GLN A 23 -23.56 -25.67 3.16
N VAL A 24 -24.24 -24.65 3.69
CA VAL A 24 -24.78 -24.67 5.06
C VAL A 24 -26.16 -24.00 5.09
N ARG A 25 -27.11 -24.56 5.82
CA ARG A 25 -28.43 -23.98 6.08
C ARG A 25 -28.81 -24.14 7.53
N GLU A 26 -29.39 -23.12 8.15
CA GLU A 26 -29.90 -23.19 9.52
C GLU A 26 -31.43 -23.29 9.49
N GLU A 27 -31.98 -24.31 10.15
CA GLU A 27 -33.42 -24.45 10.41
C GLU A 27 -33.63 -24.72 11.90
N HIS A 28 -34.44 -23.88 12.55
CA HIS A 28 -34.79 -24.02 13.98
C HIS A 28 -33.58 -24.24 14.92
N GLY A 29 -32.45 -23.56 14.65
CA GLY A 29 -31.22 -23.66 15.44
C GLY A 29 -30.35 -24.89 15.15
N THR A 30 -30.68 -25.69 14.14
CA THR A 30 -29.87 -26.82 13.67
C THR A 30 -29.21 -26.49 12.33
N PHE A 31 -27.90 -26.76 12.21
CA PHE A 31 -27.14 -26.54 10.99
C PHE A 31 -27.13 -27.79 10.12
N HIS A 32 -27.44 -27.62 8.85
CA HIS A 32 -27.40 -28.64 7.81
C HIS A 32 -26.30 -28.35 6.80
N TYR A 33 -25.53 -29.36 6.38
CA TYR A 33 -24.34 -29.25 5.56
C TYR A 33 -24.50 -29.96 4.20
N PHE A 34 -24.11 -29.29 3.11
CA PHE A 34 -24.31 -29.78 1.74
C PHE A 34 -23.02 -29.67 0.91
N CYS A 35 -22.61 -30.76 0.25
CA CYS A 35 -21.40 -30.74 -0.58
C CYS A 35 -21.61 -30.10 -1.96
N SER A 36 -22.86 -29.89 -2.41
CA SER A 36 -23.19 -29.32 -3.72
C SER A 36 -24.56 -28.62 -3.71
N GLN A 37 -24.80 -27.72 -4.68
CA GLN A 37 -26.12 -27.10 -4.88
C GLN A 37 -27.22 -28.15 -5.12
N GLY A 38 -26.89 -29.25 -5.81
CA GLY A 38 -27.82 -30.36 -6.01
C GLY A 38 -28.23 -31.04 -4.70
N CYS A 39 -27.29 -31.25 -3.76
CA CYS A 39 -27.62 -31.78 -2.43
C CYS A 39 -28.50 -30.82 -1.63
N GLN A 40 -28.22 -29.52 -1.70
CA GLN A 40 -29.05 -28.52 -1.04
C GLN A 40 -30.48 -28.50 -1.61
N GLN A 41 -30.63 -28.52 -2.94
CA GLN A 41 -31.94 -28.57 -3.62
C GLN A 41 -32.70 -29.86 -3.33
N ALA A 42 -32.00 -30.99 -3.25
CA ALA A 42 -32.61 -32.28 -2.87
C ALA A 42 -33.18 -32.25 -1.45
N SER A 43 -32.53 -31.53 -0.51
CA SER A 43 -33.05 -31.34 0.85
C SER A 43 -34.33 -30.50 0.91
N LEU A 44 -34.58 -29.68 -0.12
CA LEU A 44 -35.75 -28.80 -0.25
C LEU A 44 -36.96 -29.49 -0.93
N GLY A 45 -36.87 -30.80 -1.22
CA GLY A 45 -37.99 -31.56 -1.78
C GLY A 45 -38.09 -31.59 -3.31
N TYR A 46 -37.05 -31.14 -4.03
CA TYR A 46 -36.96 -31.31 -5.48
C TYR A 46 -36.27 -32.67 -5.81
N SER A 47 -37.05 -33.74 -6.00
CA SER A 47 -36.55 -35.08 -6.41
C SER A 47 -35.69 -35.01 -7.69
N SER A 48 -34.56 -35.71 -7.81
CA SER A 48 -34.42 -37.15 -7.65
C SER A 48 -32.97 -37.57 -7.39
N VAL A 49 -32.80 -38.54 -6.48
CA VAL A 49 -32.03 -39.80 -6.57
C VAL A 49 -31.81 -40.27 -5.13
N GLY A 50 -32.35 -41.44 -4.81
CA GLY A 50 -32.33 -41.99 -3.46
C GLY A 50 -31.00 -42.62 -3.08
N THR A 51 -30.68 -42.58 -1.78
CA THR A 51 -30.69 -43.75 -0.90
C THR A 51 -30.47 -43.33 0.57
N THR A 52 -31.05 -44.12 1.45
CA THR A 52 -31.10 -44.07 2.92
C THR A 52 -29.76 -43.79 3.63
N ALA A 53 -29.76 -42.89 4.62
CA ALA A 53 -28.81 -42.94 5.73
C ALA A 53 -29.41 -42.35 7.03
N THR A 54 -29.22 -43.10 8.10
CA THR A 54 -29.67 -42.93 9.48
C THR A 54 -28.97 -41.79 10.21
N SER A 55 -29.67 -41.23 11.20
CA SER A 55 -29.23 -40.20 12.14
C SER A 55 -27.91 -40.52 12.86
N ALA A 56 -27.01 -39.55 12.96
CA ALA A 56 -25.95 -39.52 13.96
C ALA A 56 -25.77 -38.10 14.51
N ALA A 57 -25.99 -37.97 15.81
CA ALA A 57 -25.75 -36.77 16.59
C ALA A 57 -24.25 -36.56 16.88
N GLY A 58 -23.82 -35.30 16.88
CA GLY A 58 -22.67 -34.77 17.63
C GLY A 58 -21.26 -35.08 17.13
N ALA A 59 -20.47 -34.03 16.84
CA ALA A 59 -19.13 -33.77 17.41
C ALA A 59 -18.26 -32.86 16.52
N GLY A 60 -17.62 -31.88 17.17
CA GLY A 60 -16.24 -31.43 16.92
C GLY A 60 -15.88 -30.91 15.53
N ALA A 61 -15.96 -29.59 15.33
CA ALA A 61 -15.31 -28.92 14.20
C ALA A 61 -13.86 -28.56 14.53
N ASP A 62 -12.99 -29.57 14.60
CA ASP A 62 -11.54 -29.38 14.50
C ASP A 62 -11.04 -29.93 13.16
N ALA A 63 -10.31 -29.06 12.46
CA ALA A 63 -9.45 -29.24 11.28
C ALA A 63 -9.31 -30.63 10.60
N SER A 64 -10.38 -31.18 9.98
CA SER A 64 -10.33 -31.95 8.71
C SER A 64 -11.70 -32.51 8.27
N GLY A 65 -12.43 -31.80 7.39
CA GLY A 65 -13.55 -32.29 6.56
C GLY A 65 -14.95 -32.42 7.20
N CYS A 66 -15.96 -31.71 6.68
CA CYS A 66 -17.38 -31.87 7.01
C CYS A 66 -18.02 -33.02 6.20
N LYS A 67 -19.11 -33.62 6.68
CA LYS A 67 -19.91 -34.61 5.90
C LYS A 67 -21.20 -33.97 5.40
N CYS A 68 -21.60 -34.30 4.18
CA CYS A 68 -22.86 -33.87 3.59
C CYS A 68 -24.04 -34.64 4.21
N ASP A 69 -25.08 -33.93 4.66
CA ASP A 69 -26.26 -34.53 5.29
C ASP A 69 -27.16 -35.27 4.30
N VAL A 70 -26.97 -35.05 2.99
CA VAL A 70 -27.80 -35.68 1.94
C VAL A 70 -27.12 -36.89 1.31
N CYS A 71 -25.82 -36.81 1.02
CA CYS A 71 -25.10 -37.88 0.30
C CYS A 71 -23.94 -38.50 1.08
N GLY A 72 -23.69 -38.05 2.32
CA GLY A 72 -22.64 -38.58 3.20
C GLY A 72 -21.19 -38.26 2.78
N LYS A 73 -20.96 -37.64 1.62
CA LYS A 73 -19.61 -37.32 1.13
C LYS A 73 -18.89 -36.33 2.05
N GLY A 74 -17.62 -36.60 2.31
CA GLY A 74 -16.71 -35.66 2.96
C GLY A 74 -16.38 -34.48 2.03
N PHE A 75 -16.45 -33.26 2.55
CA PHE A 75 -16.12 -32.04 1.81
C PHE A 75 -15.57 -30.97 2.75
N THR A 76 -14.81 -30.03 2.21
CA THR A 76 -14.33 -28.86 2.96
C THR A 76 -15.28 -27.70 2.73
N LEU A 77 -15.67 -27.03 3.81
CA LEU A 77 -16.40 -25.78 3.71
C LEU A 77 -15.54 -24.74 3.00
N GLU A 78 -16.09 -24.14 1.96
CA GLU A 78 -15.50 -22.97 1.33
C GLU A 78 -15.97 -21.73 2.09
N TYR A 79 -15.03 -20.84 2.43
CA TYR A 79 -15.33 -19.61 3.15
C TYR A 79 -15.99 -19.73 4.55
N PRO A 80 -15.69 -20.77 5.38
CA PRO A 80 -16.30 -20.94 6.72
C PRO A 80 -15.95 -19.81 7.68
N PHE A 81 -15.03 -18.94 7.27
CA PHE A 81 -14.63 -17.76 7.99
C PHE A 81 -15.59 -16.60 7.85
N GLN A 82 -16.53 -16.61 6.90
CA GLN A 82 -17.34 -15.42 6.59
C GLN A 82 -18.46 -15.14 7.58
N VAL A 83 -18.87 -16.12 8.38
CA VAL A 83 -19.94 -15.96 9.38
C VAL A 83 -19.51 -16.65 10.68
N GLN A 84 -19.75 -16.00 11.82
CA GLN A 84 -19.65 -16.59 13.14
C GLN A 84 -20.86 -16.18 13.95
N VAL A 85 -21.60 -17.14 14.49
CA VAL A 85 -22.73 -16.86 15.39
C VAL A 85 -22.20 -16.85 16.81
N LYS A 86 -22.40 -15.74 17.52
CA LYS A 86 -22.11 -15.61 18.95
C LYS A 86 -23.34 -14.98 19.60
N ASP A 87 -23.82 -15.56 20.69
CA ASP A 87 -24.99 -15.07 21.45
C ASP A 87 -26.27 -14.89 20.59
N GLY A 88 -26.45 -15.75 19.58
CA GLY A 88 -27.63 -15.75 18.70
C GLY A 88 -27.62 -14.73 17.55
N ALA A 89 -26.58 -13.89 17.41
CA ALA A 89 -26.46 -12.92 16.32
C ALA A 89 -25.30 -13.28 15.35
N PRO A 90 -25.51 -13.26 14.02
CA PRO A 90 -24.47 -13.56 13.05
C PRO A 90 -23.51 -12.38 12.86
N THR A 91 -22.24 -12.61 13.16
CA THR A 91 -21.12 -11.70 12.86
C THR A 91 -20.52 -12.07 11.51
N HIS A 92 -20.28 -11.08 10.65
CA HIS A 92 -19.88 -11.31 9.26
C HIS A 92 -18.42 -10.85 9.00
N PHE A 93 -17.64 -11.61 8.25
CA PHE A 93 -16.25 -11.30 7.93
C PHE A 93 -15.96 -11.44 6.44
N CYS A 94 -15.41 -10.40 5.80
CA CYS A 94 -15.16 -10.48 4.35
C CYS A 94 -13.93 -11.33 3.99
N THR A 95 -12.98 -11.50 4.91
CA THR A 95 -11.75 -12.31 4.72
C THR A 95 -11.36 -13.05 6.01
N MET A 96 -10.49 -14.07 5.90
CA MET A 96 -9.96 -14.81 7.06
C MET A 96 -9.16 -13.89 8.00
N GLU A 97 -8.49 -12.88 7.46
CA GLU A 97 -7.75 -11.89 8.23
C GLU A 97 -8.69 -11.03 9.09
N CYS A 98 -9.85 -10.62 8.55
CA CYS A 98 -10.86 -9.92 9.36
C CYS A 98 -11.36 -10.81 10.51
N ARG A 99 -11.57 -12.10 10.27
CA ARG A 99 -11.99 -13.04 11.32
C ARG A 99 -10.91 -13.21 12.40
N ASN A 100 -9.65 -13.34 12.01
CA ASN A 100 -8.54 -13.45 12.94
C ASN A 100 -8.35 -12.15 13.75
N ALA A 101 -8.52 -10.98 13.11
CA ALA A 101 -8.50 -9.68 13.79
C ALA A 101 -9.63 -9.57 14.84
N ALA A 102 -10.85 -10.00 14.50
CA ALA A 102 -11.96 -10.04 15.46
C ALA A 102 -11.66 -10.95 16.67
N ARG A 103 -11.08 -12.14 16.44
CA ARG A 103 -10.66 -13.06 17.52
C ARG A 103 -9.59 -12.45 18.42
N ALA A 104 -8.72 -11.60 17.87
CA ALA A 104 -7.68 -10.88 18.60
C ALA A 104 -8.16 -9.56 19.24
N GLY A 105 -9.44 -9.19 19.11
CA GLY A 105 -9.99 -7.94 19.65
C GLY A 105 -9.60 -6.68 18.87
N VAL A 106 -9.11 -6.83 17.62
CA VAL A 106 -8.67 -5.73 16.76
C VAL A 106 -9.80 -5.34 15.80
N LEU A 107 -10.29 -4.11 15.91
CA LEU A 107 -11.31 -3.54 15.02
C LEU A 107 -10.66 -2.61 13.98
N ARG A 108 -11.32 -2.44 12.83
CA ARG A 108 -10.90 -1.59 11.70
C ARG A 108 -9.58 -2.04 11.08
N VAL A 109 -9.60 -3.13 10.31
CA VAL A 109 -8.43 -3.61 9.56
C VAL A 109 -8.54 -3.36 8.05
N ASN A 110 -7.42 -3.05 7.41
CA ASN A 110 -7.27 -2.90 5.96
C ASN A 110 -7.34 -4.28 5.26
N ARG A 111 -7.31 -4.28 3.92
CA ARG A 111 -7.42 -5.51 3.10
C ARG A 111 -6.34 -6.56 3.39
N ALA A 112 -5.22 -6.18 4.00
CA ALA A 112 -4.12 -7.05 4.39
C ALA A 112 -4.20 -7.52 5.86
N GLY A 113 -5.31 -7.25 6.57
CA GLY A 113 -5.50 -7.66 7.96
C GLY A 113 -4.84 -6.76 9.01
N ALA A 114 -4.35 -5.59 8.61
CA ALA A 114 -3.69 -4.68 9.54
C ALA A 114 -4.59 -3.51 9.96
N PRO A 115 -4.49 -2.98 11.18
CA PRO A 115 -5.28 -1.83 11.61
C PRO A 115 -5.27 -0.67 10.57
N VAL A 116 -6.43 -0.10 10.28
CA VAL A 116 -6.58 1.19 9.58
C VAL A 116 -6.11 2.24 10.58
N ALA A 117 -4.96 2.86 10.26
CA ALA A 117 -3.98 3.28 11.24
C ALA A 117 -4.48 4.33 12.26
N SER A 118 -4.16 4.06 13.53
CA SER A 118 -3.85 5.02 14.59
C SER A 118 -2.37 5.48 14.52
N GLY A 119 -1.74 5.41 13.35
CA GLY A 119 -0.30 5.65 13.13
C GLY A 119 -0.04 6.58 11.93
N PRO A 120 1.24 6.93 11.66
CA PRO A 120 1.58 7.92 10.65
C PRO A 120 1.20 7.47 9.25
N ARG A 121 0.85 8.44 8.40
CA ARG A 121 0.67 8.24 6.95
C ARG A 121 2.02 7.96 6.29
N ARG A 122 2.15 6.91 5.49
CA ARG A 122 3.43 6.48 4.88
C ARG A 122 3.41 6.69 3.37
N ILE A 123 4.32 7.52 2.88
CA ILE A 123 4.42 7.91 1.47
C ILE A 123 5.77 7.47 0.92
N ALA A 124 5.78 6.55 -0.03
CA ALA A 124 6.99 6.17 -0.75
C ALA A 124 7.20 7.04 -1.98
N VAL A 125 8.40 7.59 -2.14
CA VAL A 125 8.82 8.29 -3.35
C VAL A 125 9.61 7.31 -4.21
N PHE A 126 8.98 6.76 -5.24
CA PHE A 126 9.58 5.67 -6.03
C PHE A 126 9.35 5.81 -7.53
N ASN A 127 10.40 5.45 -8.28
CA ASN A 127 10.38 5.28 -9.72
C ASN A 127 11.61 4.45 -10.16
N HIS A 128 11.39 3.48 -11.06
CA HIS A 128 12.40 2.59 -11.61
C HIS A 128 13.46 3.29 -12.49
N LYS A 129 13.22 4.53 -12.94
CA LYS A 129 14.25 5.30 -13.67
C LYS A 129 15.13 6.06 -12.68
N GLY A 130 16.45 6.01 -12.89
CA GLY A 130 17.41 6.88 -12.21
C GLY A 130 17.25 8.35 -12.60
N GLY A 131 17.69 9.27 -11.75
CA GLY A 131 17.72 10.69 -12.10
C GLY A 131 16.37 11.39 -12.25
N THR A 132 15.27 10.84 -11.73
CA THR A 132 13.93 11.46 -11.77
C THR A 132 13.63 12.42 -10.61
N GLY A 133 14.63 12.74 -9.77
CA GLY A 133 14.45 13.64 -8.62
C GLY A 133 13.79 13.00 -7.39
N LYS A 134 13.93 11.68 -7.17
CA LYS A 134 13.37 10.96 -6.01
C LYS A 134 13.87 11.51 -4.67
N THR A 135 15.18 11.45 -4.40
CA THR A 135 15.78 11.98 -3.17
C THR A 135 15.48 13.47 -2.98
N THR A 136 15.63 14.27 -4.04
CA THR A 136 15.28 15.71 -4.00
C THR A 136 13.82 15.91 -3.60
N THR A 137 12.90 15.09 -4.12
CA THR A 137 11.49 15.13 -3.78
C THR A 137 11.23 14.64 -2.36
N ALA A 138 11.84 13.55 -1.93
CA ALA A 138 11.66 12.99 -0.60
C ALA A 138 12.13 13.98 0.49
N VAL A 139 13.33 14.56 0.31
CA VAL A 139 13.90 15.57 1.21
C VAL A 139 13.01 16.80 1.31
N ASN A 140 12.67 17.41 0.18
CA ASN A 140 11.90 18.67 0.20
C ASN A 140 10.42 18.44 0.54
N LEU A 141 9.82 17.31 0.18
CA LEU A 141 8.47 16.98 0.66
C LEU A 141 8.45 16.82 2.18
N ALA A 142 9.42 16.10 2.75
CA ALA A 142 9.51 15.88 4.19
C ALA A 142 9.72 17.20 4.95
N ALA A 143 10.66 18.03 4.49
CA ALA A 143 10.94 19.34 5.08
C ALA A 143 9.73 20.28 4.99
N GLY A 144 9.07 20.35 3.84
CA GLY A 144 7.90 21.20 3.66
C GLY A 144 6.69 20.75 4.50
N LEU A 145 6.49 19.43 4.65
CA LEU A 145 5.46 18.89 5.55
C LEU A 145 5.77 19.20 7.02
N ALA A 146 7.04 19.17 7.42
CA ALA A 146 7.49 19.54 8.76
C ALA A 146 7.24 21.04 9.04
N ALA A 147 7.64 21.91 8.11
CA ALA A 147 7.36 23.35 8.15
C ALA A 147 5.86 23.66 8.19
N ALA A 148 5.03 22.80 7.56
CA ALA A 148 3.57 22.89 7.63
C ALA A 148 2.95 22.32 8.92
N GLY A 149 3.76 22.00 9.94
CA GLY A 149 3.33 21.63 11.28
C GLY A 149 3.16 20.13 11.54
N ASN A 150 3.55 19.25 10.62
CA ASN A 150 3.51 17.80 10.85
C ASN A 150 4.80 17.34 11.53
N LYS A 151 4.75 16.32 12.39
CA LYS A 151 5.95 15.58 12.78
C LYS A 151 6.28 14.54 11.71
N VAL A 152 7.46 14.65 11.10
CA VAL A 152 7.84 13.87 9.93
C VAL A 152 9.07 13.01 10.21
N LEU A 153 8.99 11.74 9.83
CA LEU A 153 10.14 10.85 9.73
C LEU A 153 10.47 10.63 8.24
N LEU A 154 11.65 11.04 7.80
CA LEU A 154 12.18 10.69 6.49
C LEU A 154 13.08 9.45 6.63
N VAL A 155 12.78 8.39 5.88
CA VAL A 155 13.55 7.15 5.88
C VAL A 155 14.29 7.05 4.55
N ASP A 156 15.62 7.01 4.61
CA ASP A 156 16.47 6.75 3.44
C ASP A 156 16.56 5.22 3.23
N ALA A 157 15.93 4.74 2.16
CA ALA A 157 15.95 3.34 1.76
C ALA A 157 16.84 3.11 0.52
N ASP A 158 17.70 4.07 0.16
CA ASP A 158 18.72 3.93 -0.86
C ASP A 158 20.10 3.70 -0.22
N GLY A 159 20.78 2.60 -0.57
CA GLY A 159 22.11 2.28 -0.05
C GLY A 159 23.19 3.31 -0.40
N GLN A 160 22.90 4.27 -1.28
CA GLN A 160 23.79 5.40 -1.59
C GLN A 160 23.83 6.47 -0.50
N GLY A 161 22.87 6.53 0.43
CA GLY A 161 22.89 7.50 1.54
C GLY A 161 22.73 8.97 1.12
N ASN A 162 22.05 9.21 -0.02
CA ASN A 162 21.96 10.54 -0.60
C ASN A 162 21.16 11.52 0.27
N VAL A 163 20.22 11.05 1.11
CA VAL A 163 19.48 11.93 2.04
C VAL A 163 20.44 12.51 3.07
N GLY A 164 21.22 11.65 3.73
CA GLY A 164 22.18 12.07 4.75
C GLY A 164 23.23 13.02 4.18
N ALA A 165 23.76 12.70 2.99
CA ALA A 165 24.69 13.58 2.27
C ALA A 165 24.08 14.94 1.95
N SER A 166 22.83 14.98 1.46
CA SER A 166 22.14 16.22 1.07
C SER A 166 21.82 17.15 2.25
N LEU A 167 21.65 16.59 3.45
CA LEU A 167 21.33 17.34 4.67
C LEU A 167 22.53 17.53 5.60
N GLY A 168 23.71 17.00 5.22
CA GLY A 168 24.91 17.11 6.04
C GLY A 168 24.89 16.33 7.34
N ILE A 169 24.05 15.29 7.45
CA ILE A 169 23.87 14.49 8.66
C ILE A 169 24.40 13.06 8.48
N ARG A 170 24.75 12.43 9.60
CA ARG A 170 25.11 11.01 9.67
C ARG A 170 24.56 10.42 10.97
N GLY A 171 23.87 9.29 10.88
CA GLY A 171 23.44 8.54 12.06
C GLY A 171 24.50 7.52 12.48
N GLU A 172 24.70 7.36 13.80
CA GLU A 172 25.51 6.25 14.34
C GLU A 172 24.86 4.90 14.03
N LYS A 173 23.53 4.86 14.10
CA LYS A 173 22.69 3.73 13.70
C LYS A 173 21.87 4.15 12.50
N THR A 174 21.82 3.26 11.51
CA THR A 174 21.15 3.49 10.22
C THR A 174 19.98 2.54 10.04
N LEU A 175 19.24 2.68 8.93
CA LEU A 175 18.19 1.73 8.56
C LEU A 175 18.67 0.27 8.57
N TYR A 176 19.93 0.01 8.22
CA TYR A 176 20.55 -1.31 8.36
C TYR A 176 20.37 -1.89 9.77
N HIS A 177 20.70 -1.11 10.80
CA HIS A 177 20.66 -1.56 12.20
C HIS A 177 19.23 -1.82 12.67
N VAL A 178 18.28 -1.03 12.20
CA VAL A 178 16.85 -1.23 12.49
C VAL A 178 16.35 -2.53 11.86
N LEU A 179 16.70 -2.80 10.60
CA LEU A 179 16.23 -3.97 9.87
C LEU A 179 16.91 -5.27 10.34
N VAL A 180 18.23 -5.24 10.49
CA VAL A 180 19.06 -6.42 10.78
C VAL A 180 19.15 -6.69 12.28
N HIS A 181 19.54 -5.68 13.07
CA HIS A 181 19.74 -5.83 14.52
C HIS A 181 18.49 -5.53 15.36
N GLY A 182 17.40 -5.06 14.74
CA GLY A 182 16.16 -4.76 15.45
C GLY A 182 16.25 -3.56 16.38
N VAL A 183 17.21 -2.66 16.15
CA VAL A 183 17.33 -1.38 16.85
C VAL A 183 16.02 -0.59 16.70
N ASN A 184 15.58 0.09 17.75
CA ASN A 184 14.41 0.95 17.68
C ASN A 184 14.67 2.10 16.70
N ALA A 185 13.76 2.32 15.76
CA ALA A 185 13.87 3.41 14.78
C ALA A 185 13.94 4.79 15.43
N MET A 186 13.31 4.99 16.59
CA MET A 186 13.35 6.25 17.33
C MET A 186 14.75 6.55 17.87
N ASP A 187 15.50 5.51 18.27
CA ASP A 187 16.87 5.65 18.78
C ASP A 187 17.90 5.82 17.65
N ALA A 188 17.52 5.48 16.41
CA ALA A 188 18.36 5.58 15.22
C ALA A 188 18.06 6.82 14.37
N ALA A 189 16.91 7.48 14.61
CA ALA A 189 16.53 8.67 13.86
C ALA A 189 17.35 9.88 14.31
N VAL A 190 17.93 10.58 13.35
CA VAL A 190 18.71 11.80 13.56
C VAL A 190 17.77 13.01 13.45
N PRO A 191 17.69 13.88 14.47
CA PRO A 191 16.93 15.12 14.36
C PRO A 191 17.62 16.10 13.41
N VAL A 192 16.90 16.58 12.41
CA VAL A 192 17.33 17.67 11.51
C VAL A 192 16.71 18.99 11.93
N ASP A 193 15.46 18.93 12.41
CA ASP A 193 14.68 20.03 12.96
C ASP A 193 13.77 19.47 14.07
N ASP A 194 13.14 20.33 14.89
CA ASP A 194 12.13 19.97 15.89
C ASP A 194 11.00 19.06 15.37
N ARG A 195 10.69 19.16 14.07
CA ARG A 195 9.62 18.39 13.43
C ARG A 195 10.07 17.46 12.32
N LEU A 196 11.35 17.45 11.97
CA LEU A 196 11.90 16.57 10.93
C LEU A 196 13.02 15.71 11.51
N HIS A 197 12.78 14.41 11.53
CA HIS A 197 13.81 13.42 11.85
C HIS A 197 14.12 12.56 10.62
N VAL A 198 15.34 12.04 10.55
CA VAL A 198 15.82 11.23 9.43
C VAL A 198 16.39 9.92 9.93
N LEU A 199 15.86 8.80 9.43
CA LEU A 199 16.51 7.50 9.53
C LEU A 199 17.44 7.33 8.32
N THR A 200 18.73 7.60 8.52
CA THR A 200 19.73 7.59 7.45
C THR A 200 20.06 6.18 6.97
N SER A 201 20.63 6.06 5.77
CA SER A 201 21.22 4.85 5.22
C SER A 201 22.72 5.02 4.97
N ASN A 202 23.36 3.90 4.64
CA ASN A 202 24.74 3.82 4.19
C ASN A 202 24.93 2.53 3.36
N GLU A 203 26.16 2.29 2.90
CA GLU A 203 26.55 1.14 2.09
C GLU A 203 26.21 -0.22 2.71
N LEU A 204 26.03 -0.28 4.04
CA LEU A 204 25.61 -1.48 4.75
C LEU A 204 24.22 -1.99 4.32
N LEU A 205 23.37 -1.16 3.70
CA LEU A 205 22.09 -1.65 3.17
C LEU A 205 22.25 -2.78 2.14
N ALA A 206 23.37 -2.85 1.41
CA ALA A 206 23.66 -4.01 0.55
C ALA A 206 23.80 -5.31 1.38
N ALA A 207 24.45 -5.23 2.54
CA ALA A 207 24.52 -6.35 3.47
C ALA A 207 23.16 -6.66 4.14
N ALA A 208 22.33 -5.64 4.38
CA ALA A 208 20.95 -5.86 4.83
C ALA A 208 20.18 -6.70 3.82
N GLU A 209 20.27 -6.41 2.51
CA GLU A 209 19.54 -7.17 1.49
C GLU A 209 19.93 -8.66 1.49
N LEU A 210 21.22 -8.98 1.63
CA LEU A 210 21.68 -10.37 1.76
C LEU A 210 21.11 -11.04 3.02
N HIS A 211 21.10 -10.33 4.16
CA HIS A 211 20.54 -10.84 5.40
C HIS A 211 19.01 -11.02 5.33
N LEU A 212 18.30 -10.09 4.71
CA LEU A 212 16.86 -10.18 4.52
C LEU A 212 16.51 -11.34 3.59
N ALA A 213 17.32 -11.61 2.55
CA ALA A 213 17.04 -12.63 1.55
C ALA A 213 16.87 -14.06 2.11
N THR A 214 17.48 -14.35 3.27
CA THR A 214 17.42 -15.65 3.95
C THR A 214 16.21 -15.79 4.88
N ARG A 215 15.49 -14.70 5.16
CA ARG A 215 14.35 -14.69 6.10
C ARG A 215 13.04 -15.12 5.41
N PRO A 216 12.15 -15.84 6.12
CA PRO A 216 10.75 -15.91 5.74
C PRO A 216 10.12 -14.50 5.73
N ASN A 217 9.19 -14.24 4.81
CA ASN A 217 8.55 -12.93 4.64
C ASN A 217 9.56 -11.77 4.50
N ARG A 218 10.67 -12.03 3.80
CA ARG A 218 11.79 -11.11 3.59
C ARG A 218 11.40 -9.73 3.06
N ASP A 219 10.30 -9.63 2.34
CA ASP A 219 9.70 -8.43 1.76
C ASP A 219 8.90 -7.59 2.78
N ARG A 220 8.75 -8.08 4.03
CA ARG A 220 7.89 -7.47 5.06
C ARG A 220 8.63 -7.05 6.33
N VAL A 221 9.95 -7.20 6.35
CA VAL A 221 10.77 -6.92 7.54
C VAL A 221 10.71 -5.45 7.94
N MET A 222 10.72 -4.51 7.00
CA MET A 222 10.56 -3.09 7.35
C MET A 222 9.20 -2.83 8.02
N ARG A 223 8.14 -3.48 7.56
CA ARG A 223 6.82 -3.39 8.18
C ARG A 223 6.79 -4.00 9.58
N GLU A 224 7.46 -5.13 9.79
CA GLU A 224 7.64 -5.76 11.11
C GLU A 224 8.42 -4.85 12.08
N ARG A 225 9.48 -4.19 11.58
CA ARG A 225 10.40 -3.38 12.40
C ARG A 225 9.94 -1.94 12.61
N LEU A 226 9.17 -1.36 11.69
CA LEU A 226 8.72 0.03 11.76
C LEU A 226 7.22 0.17 12.05
N GLY A 227 6.40 -0.85 11.79
CA GLY A 227 4.92 -0.84 11.84
C GLY A 227 4.31 -0.04 12.98
N ASP A 228 4.12 -0.69 14.13
CA ASP A 228 3.53 -0.07 15.33
C ASP A 228 4.59 0.57 16.24
N ARG A 229 5.86 0.50 15.84
CA ARG A 229 7.02 0.97 16.62
C ARG A 229 7.38 2.42 16.32
N VAL A 230 7.05 2.91 15.13
CA VAL A 230 7.19 4.33 14.77
C VAL A 230 5.98 5.08 15.31
N THR A 231 6.16 5.69 16.49
CA THR A 231 5.13 6.46 17.19
C THR A 231 5.51 7.94 17.26
N GLY A 232 4.51 8.82 17.42
CA GLY A 232 4.75 10.26 17.58
C GLY A 232 5.05 11.03 16.29
N TYR A 233 4.98 10.40 15.12
CA TYR A 233 5.00 11.07 13.83
C TYR A 233 3.59 11.10 13.22
N ASP A 234 3.32 12.14 12.43
CA ASP A 234 2.11 12.26 11.62
C ASP A 234 2.33 11.66 10.23
N VAL A 235 3.55 11.78 9.69
CA VAL A 235 3.89 11.34 8.34
C VAL A 235 5.27 10.64 8.33
N VAL A 236 5.36 9.56 7.56
CA VAL A 236 6.63 8.94 7.17
C VAL A 236 6.81 9.12 5.66
N VAL A 237 7.95 9.64 5.24
CA VAL A 237 8.36 9.71 3.83
C VAL A 237 9.48 8.71 3.60
N LEU A 238 9.40 7.89 2.55
CA LEU A 238 10.42 6.90 2.21
C LEU A 238 11.11 7.34 0.90
N ASP A 239 12.43 7.54 0.93
CA ASP A 239 13.24 7.72 -0.27
C ASP A 239 13.71 6.37 -0.81
N CYS A 240 13.21 5.99 -1.98
CA CYS A 240 13.50 4.67 -2.55
C CYS A 240 14.52 4.77 -3.70
N ALA A 241 15.42 3.79 -3.76
CA ALA A 241 16.40 3.65 -4.85
C ALA A 241 15.74 3.44 -6.24
N PRO A 242 16.44 3.62 -7.38
CA PRO A 242 15.88 3.44 -8.72
C PRO A 242 15.74 1.97 -9.19
N ALA A 243 15.59 1.01 -8.28
CA ALA A 243 15.48 -0.41 -8.60
C ALA A 243 14.43 -1.10 -7.73
N LEU A 244 13.78 -2.16 -8.20
CA LEU A 244 12.84 -2.91 -7.36
C LEU A 244 13.56 -3.99 -6.53
N SER A 245 14.62 -3.57 -5.84
CA SER A 245 15.42 -4.41 -4.96
C SER A 245 14.61 -4.91 -3.75
N LEU A 246 15.15 -5.86 -2.99
CA LEU A 246 14.48 -6.36 -1.79
C LEU A 246 14.27 -5.24 -0.76
N MET A 247 15.16 -4.26 -0.69
CA MET A 247 14.99 -3.07 0.15
C MET A 247 13.78 -2.24 -0.25
N ASN A 248 13.65 -1.93 -1.55
CA ASN A 248 12.53 -1.14 -2.02
C ASN A 248 11.21 -1.90 -1.98
N GLN A 249 11.23 -3.23 -2.11
CA GLN A 249 10.05 -4.06 -1.84
C GLN A 249 9.58 -3.89 -0.39
N ASN A 250 10.51 -3.93 0.58
CA ASN A 250 10.21 -3.66 1.98
C ASN A 250 9.63 -2.27 2.21
N ALA A 251 10.21 -1.24 1.60
CA ALA A 251 9.71 0.14 1.70
C ALA A 251 8.27 0.27 1.14
N LEU A 252 8.00 -0.34 -0.01
CA LEU A 252 6.70 -0.30 -0.65
C LEU A 252 5.63 -1.11 0.10
N VAL A 253 5.97 -2.26 0.70
CA VAL A 253 5.04 -3.01 1.58
C VAL A 253 4.75 -2.25 2.88
N TYR A 254 5.69 -1.43 3.34
CA TYR A 254 5.49 -0.57 4.51
C TYR A 254 4.63 0.66 4.19
N ALA A 255 4.69 1.18 2.95
CA ALA A 255 4.00 2.38 2.51
C ALA A 255 2.48 2.20 2.32
N ASP A 256 1.72 3.26 2.58
CA ASP A 256 0.28 3.33 2.29
C ASP A 256 0.03 3.80 0.85
N SER A 257 0.91 4.68 0.37
CA SER A 257 0.79 5.28 -0.95
C SER A 257 2.14 5.58 -1.59
N ILE A 258 2.15 5.66 -2.91
CA ILE A 258 3.32 5.93 -3.74
C ILE A 258 3.17 7.26 -4.49
N LEU A 259 4.19 8.11 -4.38
CA LEU A 259 4.41 9.28 -5.23
C LEU A 259 5.44 8.91 -6.30
N VAL A 260 5.13 9.15 -7.57
CA VAL A 260 5.99 8.75 -8.70
C VAL A 260 6.55 9.99 -9.42
N PRO A 261 7.80 10.43 -9.13
CA PRO A 261 8.45 11.51 -9.86
C PRO A 261 8.82 11.08 -11.28
N VAL A 262 8.40 11.80 -12.31
CA VAL A 262 8.64 11.48 -13.72
C VAL A 262 9.35 12.64 -14.40
N SER A 263 10.55 12.38 -14.91
CA SER A 263 11.33 13.39 -15.63
C SER A 263 10.71 13.73 -16.99
N CYS A 264 10.65 15.02 -17.31
CA CYS A 264 10.08 15.56 -18.56
C CYS A 264 11.10 15.61 -19.73
N ASP A 265 12.07 14.70 -19.76
CA ASP A 265 13.28 14.74 -20.60
C ASP A 265 13.14 14.05 -21.96
N TYR A 266 12.16 13.17 -22.17
CA TYR A 266 12.02 12.42 -23.43
C TYR A 266 10.60 11.88 -23.65
N LEU A 267 10.08 12.04 -24.88
CA LEU A 267 8.83 11.51 -25.45
C LEU A 267 7.65 11.30 -24.47
N SER A 268 6.57 12.05 -24.66
CA SER A 268 5.40 12.11 -23.78
C SER A 268 4.81 10.75 -23.36
N LEU A 269 4.78 9.77 -24.28
CA LEU A 269 4.24 8.43 -24.02
C LEU A 269 5.14 7.54 -23.16
N VAL A 270 6.43 7.84 -23.06
CA VAL A 270 7.38 7.06 -22.24
C VAL A 270 7.10 7.30 -20.76
N GLY A 271 6.79 8.55 -20.37
CA GLY A 271 6.43 8.89 -18.99
C GLY A 271 5.21 8.12 -18.48
N VAL A 272 4.13 8.08 -19.27
CA VAL A 272 2.91 7.30 -18.94
C VAL A 272 3.23 5.82 -18.81
N LYS A 273 3.90 5.22 -19.81
CA LYS A 273 4.28 3.80 -19.79
C LYS A 273 5.17 3.46 -18.59
N GLN A 274 6.06 4.37 -18.20
CA GLN A 274 6.96 4.21 -17.07
C GLN A 274 6.20 4.16 -15.74
N VAL A 275 5.21 5.05 -15.54
CA VAL A 275 4.36 5.01 -14.35
C VAL A 275 3.55 3.71 -14.31
N LEU A 276 2.90 3.34 -15.43
CA LEU A 276 2.10 2.11 -15.51
C LEU A 276 2.93 0.85 -15.23
N ARG A 277 4.17 0.78 -15.76
CA ARG A 277 5.11 -0.31 -15.45
C ARG A 277 5.48 -0.32 -13.98
N THR A 278 5.75 0.84 -13.40
CA THR A 278 6.05 0.97 -11.97
C THR A 278 4.91 0.40 -11.14
N LEU A 279 3.66 0.82 -11.37
CA LEU A 279 2.49 0.33 -10.64
C LEU A 279 2.22 -1.16 -10.87
N LYS A 280 2.39 -1.64 -12.11
CA LYS A 280 2.26 -3.05 -12.44
C LYS A 280 3.26 -3.90 -11.65
N HIS A 281 4.54 -3.55 -11.67
CA HIS A 281 5.58 -4.28 -10.95
C HIS A 281 5.35 -4.27 -9.44
N VAL A 282 4.94 -3.14 -8.87
CA VAL A 282 4.60 -3.03 -7.44
C VAL A 282 3.48 -4.02 -7.08
N ARG A 283 2.40 -4.06 -7.87
CA ARG A 283 1.26 -4.96 -7.64
C ARG A 283 1.64 -6.44 -7.79
N GLU A 284 2.36 -6.78 -8.85
CA GLU A 284 2.72 -8.18 -9.17
C GLU A 284 3.71 -8.77 -8.16
N LEU A 285 4.71 -8.01 -7.73
CA LEU A 285 5.78 -8.53 -6.86
C LEU A 285 5.38 -8.54 -5.39
N LEU A 286 4.66 -7.53 -4.92
CA LEU A 286 4.38 -7.39 -3.49
C LEU A 286 3.09 -8.09 -3.06
N LYS A 287 2.22 -8.45 -4.03
CA LYS A 287 0.83 -8.83 -3.78
C LYS A 287 0.15 -7.85 -2.81
N HIS A 288 0.54 -6.58 -2.88
CA HIS A 288 0.15 -5.51 -1.96
C HIS A 288 -0.45 -4.37 -2.76
N ASP A 289 -1.57 -3.85 -2.26
CA ASP A 289 -2.31 -2.74 -2.88
C ASP A 289 -1.73 -1.43 -2.30
N VAL A 290 -0.78 -0.80 -3.02
CA VAL A 290 -0.23 0.51 -2.66
C VAL A 290 -0.94 1.57 -3.49
N ALA A 291 -1.60 2.52 -2.84
CA ALA A 291 -2.38 3.54 -3.53
C ALA A 291 -1.46 4.51 -4.29
N LEU A 292 -1.76 4.81 -5.55
CA LEU A 292 -1.08 5.91 -6.25
C LEU A 292 -1.51 7.23 -5.62
N LEU A 293 -0.59 7.88 -4.91
CA LEU A 293 -0.80 9.23 -4.39
C LEU A 293 -0.87 10.25 -5.52
N GLY A 294 0.06 10.12 -6.48
CA GLY A 294 0.15 10.99 -7.63
C GLY A 294 1.40 10.74 -8.45
N VAL A 295 1.40 11.28 -9.66
CA VAL A 295 2.51 11.37 -10.58
C VAL A 295 3.02 12.80 -10.52
N LEU A 296 4.30 12.99 -10.24
CA LEU A 296 4.93 14.30 -10.12
C LEU A 296 5.85 14.54 -11.32
N PRO A 297 5.45 15.37 -12.30
CA PRO A 297 6.38 15.74 -13.37
C PRO A 297 7.54 16.56 -12.80
N THR A 298 8.77 16.21 -13.14
CA THR A 298 9.99 16.86 -12.65
C THR A 298 10.86 17.35 -13.80
N PHE A 299 11.70 18.35 -13.53
CA PHE A 299 12.58 18.98 -14.51
C PHE A 299 11.77 19.60 -15.67
N TYR A 300 10.64 20.20 -15.34
CA TYR A 300 9.78 20.85 -16.32
C TYR A 300 10.41 22.18 -16.79
N ASP A 301 10.76 22.26 -18.07
CA ASP A 301 11.12 23.51 -18.72
C ASP A 301 9.97 23.95 -19.63
N VAL A 302 9.27 25.02 -19.23
CA VAL A 302 8.12 25.57 -19.96
C VAL A 302 8.44 25.96 -21.39
N ARG A 303 9.72 26.21 -21.73
CA ARG A 303 10.15 26.57 -23.09
C ARG A 303 10.25 25.34 -23.98
N ASN A 304 10.50 24.17 -23.41
CA ASN A 304 10.65 22.93 -24.15
C ASN A 304 9.29 22.32 -24.51
N LYS A 305 9.01 22.20 -25.81
CA LYS A 305 7.79 21.56 -26.32
C LYS A 305 7.63 20.14 -25.79
N ILE A 306 8.70 19.35 -25.75
CA ILE A 306 8.67 17.96 -25.26
C ILE A 306 8.21 17.91 -23.80
N ALA A 307 8.65 18.87 -22.98
CA ALA A 307 8.25 18.93 -21.57
C ALA A 307 6.76 19.27 -21.43
N ARG A 308 6.25 20.22 -22.22
CA ARG A 308 4.81 20.57 -22.26
C ARG A 308 3.97 19.39 -22.72
N ASP A 309 4.37 18.74 -23.81
CA ASP A 309 3.66 17.58 -24.36
C ASP A 309 3.67 16.40 -23.37
N SER A 310 4.77 16.24 -22.61
CA SER A 310 4.90 15.20 -21.57
C SER A 310 3.95 15.46 -20.40
N VAL A 311 3.89 16.69 -19.90
CA VAL A 311 2.95 17.07 -18.84
C VAL A 311 1.51 16.92 -19.32
N SER A 312 1.18 17.33 -20.55
CA SER A 312 -0.16 17.13 -21.12
C SER A 312 -0.54 15.66 -21.16
N ALA A 313 0.33 14.78 -21.68
CA ALA A 313 0.03 13.35 -21.75
C ALA A 313 -0.14 12.70 -20.36
N LEU A 314 0.62 13.15 -19.36
CA LEU A 314 0.44 12.71 -17.98
C LEU A 314 -0.89 13.23 -17.41
N GLN A 315 -1.24 14.49 -17.67
CA GLN A 315 -2.49 15.09 -17.22
C GLN A 315 -3.71 14.41 -17.85
N ASP A 316 -3.67 14.14 -19.15
CA ASP A 316 -4.75 13.48 -19.90
C ASP A 316 -5.00 12.06 -19.39
N HIS A 317 -3.94 11.35 -18.99
CA HIS A 317 -4.04 9.96 -18.53
C HIS A 317 -4.35 9.83 -17.03
N PHE A 318 -3.73 10.66 -16.19
CA PHE A 318 -3.82 10.53 -14.73
C PHE A 318 -4.78 11.54 -14.08
N GLY A 319 -5.28 12.52 -14.84
CA GLY A 319 -6.23 13.52 -14.35
C GLY A 319 -5.71 14.24 -13.09
N GLU A 320 -6.50 14.25 -12.03
CA GLU A 320 -6.15 14.86 -10.74
C GLU A 320 -4.94 14.21 -10.06
N ARG A 321 -4.54 12.99 -10.46
CA ARG A 321 -3.32 12.34 -9.95
C ARG A 321 -2.07 12.86 -10.65
N CYS A 322 -2.17 13.60 -11.75
CA CYS A 322 -1.03 14.35 -12.30
C CYS A 322 -0.86 15.63 -11.49
N LEU A 323 0.18 15.67 -10.65
CA LEU A 323 0.45 16.77 -9.73
C LEU A 323 1.12 17.94 -10.47
N PRO A 324 1.04 19.17 -9.92
CA PRO A 324 1.74 20.31 -10.48
C PRO A 324 3.24 20.04 -10.68
N PRO A 325 3.82 20.43 -11.83
CA PRO A 325 5.18 20.07 -12.19
C PRO A 325 6.23 20.83 -11.37
N ILE A 326 7.34 20.17 -11.04
CA ILE A 326 8.54 20.80 -10.48
C ILE A 326 9.41 21.31 -11.63
N ARG A 327 9.62 22.62 -11.69
CA ARG A 327 10.40 23.27 -12.76
C ARG A 327 11.89 22.98 -12.64
N VAL A 328 12.59 23.06 -13.78
CA VAL A 328 14.06 23.09 -13.77
C VAL A 328 14.53 24.29 -12.95
N ASN A 329 15.31 24.02 -11.90
CA ASN A 329 15.87 25.07 -11.06
C ASN A 329 17.29 24.67 -10.63
N THR A 330 18.28 25.55 -10.85
CA THR A 330 19.67 25.32 -10.44
C THR A 330 19.83 25.28 -8.93
N LYS A 331 19.02 26.03 -8.18
CA LYS A 331 19.03 26.06 -6.71
C LYS A 331 18.68 24.71 -6.09
N LEU A 332 17.82 23.92 -6.73
CA LEU A 332 17.55 22.54 -6.30
C LEU A 332 18.77 21.61 -6.43
N ARG A 333 19.69 21.90 -7.35
CA ARG A 333 20.94 21.15 -7.52
C ARG A 333 22.05 21.64 -6.58
N GLU A 334 22.03 22.92 -6.25
CA GLU A 334 23.00 23.54 -5.34
C GLU A 334 22.69 23.25 -3.86
N ALA A 335 21.42 23.22 -3.45
CA ALA A 335 21.01 23.07 -2.05
C ALA A 335 21.61 21.84 -1.34
N PRO A 336 21.68 20.64 -1.95
CA PRO A 336 22.37 19.49 -1.34
C PRO A 336 23.86 19.74 -1.06
N SER A 337 24.55 20.50 -1.93
CA SER A 337 25.96 20.85 -1.73
C SER A 337 26.15 21.81 -0.57
N ALA A 338 25.15 22.65 -0.30
CA ALA A 338 25.07 23.52 0.87
C ALA A 338 24.55 22.80 2.14
N LYS A 339 24.23 21.49 2.05
CA LYS A 339 23.67 20.69 3.14
C LYS A 339 22.33 21.23 3.66
N GLN A 340 21.54 21.79 2.76
CA GLN A 340 20.29 22.49 3.07
C GLN A 340 19.15 21.98 2.20
N THR A 341 17.94 22.07 2.72
CA THR A 341 16.72 21.92 1.91
C THR A 341 16.53 23.13 1.00
N ILE A 342 15.63 23.04 0.01
CA ILE A 342 15.35 24.18 -0.87
C ILE A 342 14.76 25.37 -0.11
N PHE A 343 14.01 25.10 0.96
CA PHE A 343 13.38 26.14 1.77
C PHE A 343 14.38 26.93 2.59
N GLU A 344 15.47 26.30 3.01
CA GLU A 344 16.56 26.97 3.73
C GLU A 344 17.53 27.65 2.77
N TYR A 345 17.90 26.98 1.68
CA TYR A 345 18.92 27.47 0.75
C TYR A 345 18.41 28.63 -0.11
N ALA A 346 17.17 28.53 -0.61
CA ALA A 346 16.60 29.52 -1.53
C ALA A 346 15.06 29.59 -1.40
N PRO A 347 14.53 30.16 -0.30
CA PRO A 347 13.09 30.19 0.00
C PRO A 347 12.25 30.89 -1.07
N ASP A 348 12.78 31.93 -1.71
CA ASP A 348 12.07 32.69 -2.75
C ASP A 348 12.24 32.08 -4.16
N SER A 349 12.91 30.93 -4.28
CA SER A 349 13.14 30.29 -5.57
C SER A 349 11.88 29.61 -6.11
N HIS A 350 11.82 29.47 -7.44
CA HIS A 350 10.78 28.66 -8.07
C HIS A 350 10.76 27.20 -7.56
N GLY A 351 11.90 26.64 -7.14
CA GLY A 351 11.95 25.29 -6.56
C GLY A 351 11.24 25.20 -5.22
N ALA A 352 11.46 26.18 -4.34
CA ALA A 352 10.75 26.26 -3.05
C ALA A 352 9.25 26.47 -3.25
N LEU A 353 8.86 27.33 -4.20
CA LEU A 353 7.46 27.53 -4.56
C LEU A 353 6.80 26.23 -5.07
N ASP A 354 7.45 25.54 -6.01
CA ASP A 354 6.90 24.31 -6.61
C ASP A 354 6.75 23.20 -5.56
N TYR A 355 7.73 23.04 -4.66
CA TYR A 355 7.60 22.09 -3.54
C TYR A 355 6.56 22.51 -2.50
N SER A 356 6.35 23.81 -2.26
CA SER A 356 5.26 24.29 -1.40
C SER A 356 3.88 23.91 -1.96
N VAL A 357 3.71 24.03 -3.27
CA VAL A 357 2.47 23.60 -3.96
C VAL A 357 2.26 22.08 -3.84
N LEU A 358 3.33 21.29 -3.97
CA LEU A 358 3.27 19.84 -3.75
C LEU A 358 2.85 19.50 -2.31
N VAL A 359 3.47 20.15 -1.32
CA VAL A 359 3.16 19.94 0.11
C VAL A 359 1.68 20.23 0.37
N GLU A 360 1.16 21.33 -0.14
CA GLU A 360 -0.25 21.70 0.03
C GLU A 360 -1.20 20.68 -0.63
N HIS A 361 -0.87 20.18 -1.83
CA HIS A 361 -1.62 19.08 -2.45
C HIS A 361 -1.63 17.82 -1.57
N VAL A 362 -0.46 17.39 -1.09
CA VAL A 362 -0.34 16.20 -0.25
C VAL A 362 -1.12 16.36 1.06
N ARG A 363 -1.16 17.56 1.65
CA ARG A 363 -1.96 17.88 2.84
C ARG A 363 -3.46 17.82 2.57
N ARG A 364 -3.93 18.30 1.41
CA ARG A 364 -5.35 18.27 1.04
C ARG A 364 -5.89 16.87 0.79
N LEU A 365 -5.05 15.96 0.32
CA LEU A 365 -5.41 14.55 0.11
C LEU A 365 -5.68 13.77 1.43
N ARG A 366 -5.79 14.46 2.58
CA ARG A 366 -6.21 13.91 3.87
C ARG A 366 -7.69 13.51 3.81
N GLY A 367 -7.97 12.26 3.41
CA GLY A 367 -9.26 11.64 3.66
C GLY A 367 -9.66 10.55 2.68
N ASP A 368 -9.17 10.59 1.44
CA ASP A 368 -9.71 9.70 0.43
C ASP A 368 -8.75 9.47 -0.76
N THR A 369 -7.72 8.66 -0.57
CA THR A 369 -7.01 8.06 -1.71
C THR A 369 -7.94 7.17 -2.56
N ARG A 370 -9.13 6.81 -2.05
CA ARG A 370 -10.11 5.90 -2.68
C ARG A 370 -11.23 6.62 -3.45
N LEU A 371 -11.43 7.93 -3.31
CA LEU A 371 -12.46 8.68 -4.07
C LEU A 371 -12.22 8.61 -5.59
N LEU A 372 -10.96 8.47 -6.02
CA LEU A 372 -10.57 8.45 -7.43
C LEU A 372 -10.46 7.03 -8.03
N ASP A 373 -10.42 5.98 -7.20
CA ASP A 373 -10.41 4.59 -7.70
C ASP A 373 -11.80 4.13 -8.21
N ARG A 374 -12.85 4.97 -8.05
CA ARG A 374 -14.20 4.68 -8.57
C ARG A 374 -14.33 4.84 -10.09
N HIS A 375 -13.32 5.38 -10.78
CA HIS A 375 -13.38 5.66 -12.21
C HIS A 375 -12.63 4.66 -13.13
N GLU A 376 -11.98 3.61 -12.60
CA GLU A 376 -11.40 2.52 -13.43
C GLU A 376 -12.45 1.55 -14.02
N GLY A 377 -13.66 2.05 -14.25
CA GLY A 377 -14.79 1.31 -14.81
C GLY A 377 -15.26 1.89 -16.14
N HIS A 378 -14.36 2.28 -17.05
CA HIS A 378 -14.68 2.38 -18.48
C HIS A 378 -13.45 1.97 -19.30
N THR A 379 -13.57 0.78 -19.87
CA THR A 379 -12.73 0.23 -20.94
C THR A 379 -12.62 1.21 -22.11
N GLY A 380 -11.42 1.74 -22.32
CA GLY A 380 -11.01 2.33 -23.60
C GLY A 380 -9.91 1.47 -24.19
N GLU A 381 -10.28 0.50 -25.02
CA GLU A 381 -9.35 -0.17 -25.94
C GLU A 381 -8.71 0.89 -26.84
N VAL A 382 -7.46 1.26 -26.57
CA VAL A 382 -6.62 1.90 -27.58
C VAL A 382 -5.97 0.77 -28.36
N ALA A 383 -6.60 0.42 -29.48
CA ALA A 383 -6.06 -0.46 -30.50
C ALA A 383 -4.68 0.04 -30.94
N LEU A 384 -3.63 -0.69 -30.58
CA LEU A 384 -2.33 -0.61 -31.24
C LEU A 384 -2.47 -1.31 -32.59
N ALA A 385 -2.83 -0.54 -33.62
CA ALA A 385 -2.63 -0.98 -35.00
C ALA A 385 -1.17 -0.73 -35.37
N ALA A 386 -0.49 -1.82 -35.74
CA ALA A 386 0.83 -1.82 -36.32
C ALA A 386 0.83 -1.08 -37.67
N SER A 387 1.80 -0.20 -37.85
CA SER A 387 2.48 0.09 -39.13
C SER A 387 3.84 0.70 -38.85
#